data_AF-A0A2A6HMZ8-F1
#
_entry.id   AF-A0A2A6HMZ8-F1
#
_cell.length_a   1.000
_cell.length_b   1.000
_cell.length_c   1.000
_cell.angle_alpha   90.00
_cell.angle_beta   90.00
_cell.angle_gamma   90.00
#
_symmetry.space_group_name_H-M   'P 1'
#
loop_
_entity.id
_entity.type
_entity.pdbx_description
1 polymer ?
#
loop_
_entity_poly.entity_id
_entity_poly.type
_entity_poly.pdbx_seq_one_letter_code
_entity_poly.pdbx_strand_id
1 'polypeptide(L)'
;MNVAKDQRVAFSTVFDHLEKVEVFASVLAAGLFALLVLFALSAGVASSTLADGIVVALRAFSVGVAIVFAAGATGALLGFLFGIPRLLQRPGPSQPQTADLPNGASQSSQRQMAGERFFSTNTSFEEISDWLTKIIIGLGLTQFQMVLTYLYTASLYAASYISLSPVPAAAANPSDGKIATVVAFCLIVTSLFSACLIAYLETRTRLAALFTRAEVAASQEALLDSISRPISDREVADQSQRAGSRPEPVTTPATTADRELLTVPLSGLRSSLAMAAWGSAQARSGNFDKALEGLNEAITTDPGNSGTRLRLAQVLRLKGDVPAYLEAVLKAAELDPTNVEIAHEARSAQLDALYLNPPASFQYAIRLGNYLAKSPLADDPKIWMYTAAARGQEYKHKIKTAPPQELTEIRKEALDAIAQVVTRAPDPESSIRKTLRATYLPGSGVDDDLHVFYQDKDFDDLLGVSAQEAPADGAQNP
;
A
#
# COMPACT_ATOMS: atom_id res chain seq x y z
N MET A 1 4.32 -14.20 -21.14
CA MET A 1 4.56 -12.88 -21.76
C MET A 1 3.37 -11.92 -21.69
N ASN A 2 2.13 -12.39 -21.48
CA ASN A 2 0.95 -11.51 -21.34
C ASN A 2 0.65 -11.06 -19.89
N VAL A 3 1.03 -11.81 -18.85
CA VAL A 3 0.72 -11.45 -17.44
C VAL A 3 1.63 -10.33 -16.90
N ALA A 4 2.92 -10.32 -17.26
CA ALA A 4 3.81 -9.19 -17.00
C ALA A 4 3.43 -7.94 -17.81
N LYS A 5 2.69 -8.13 -18.91
CA LYS A 5 2.04 -7.04 -19.64
C LYS A 5 0.80 -6.58 -18.88
N ASP A 6 -0.03 -7.48 -18.36
CA ASP A 6 -1.23 -7.16 -17.57
C ASP A 6 -0.96 -6.48 -16.23
N GLN A 7 0.07 -6.86 -15.47
CA GLN A 7 0.45 -6.11 -14.26
C GLN A 7 1.12 -4.77 -14.59
N ARG A 8 1.88 -4.69 -15.69
CA ARG A 8 2.33 -3.38 -16.21
C ARG A 8 1.15 -2.54 -16.69
N VAL A 9 0.09 -3.16 -17.22
CA VAL A 9 -1.13 -2.49 -17.72
C VAL A 9 -2.04 -2.04 -16.56
N ALA A 10 -2.22 -2.86 -15.52
CA ALA A 10 -3.02 -2.51 -14.34
C ALA A 10 -2.38 -1.42 -13.48
N PHE A 11 -1.04 -1.32 -13.48
CA PHE A 11 -0.34 -0.18 -12.89
C PHE A 11 -0.16 0.97 -13.88
N SER A 12 -0.02 0.74 -15.20
CA SER A 12 0.03 1.84 -16.18
C SER A 12 -1.28 2.61 -16.23
N THR A 13 -2.43 1.98 -16.03
CA THR A 13 -3.73 2.68 -15.97
C THR A 13 -3.81 3.69 -14.82
N VAL A 14 -3.13 3.45 -13.69
CA VAL A 14 -3.00 4.43 -12.59
C VAL A 14 -2.12 5.62 -13.01
N PHE A 15 -1.04 5.36 -13.77
CA PHE A 15 -0.18 6.43 -14.31
C PHE A 15 -0.83 7.17 -15.50
N ASP A 16 -1.67 6.50 -16.29
CA ASP A 16 -2.47 7.12 -17.38
C ASP A 16 -3.50 8.10 -16.80
N HIS A 17 -3.91 7.93 -15.55
CA HIS A 17 -4.74 8.91 -14.82
C HIS A 17 -3.92 10.08 -14.27
N LEU A 18 -2.64 9.86 -13.92
CA LEU A 18 -1.71 10.95 -13.58
C LEU A 18 -1.45 11.86 -14.77
N GLU A 19 -1.25 11.31 -15.98
CA GLU A 19 -1.04 12.11 -17.18
C GLU A 19 -2.22 13.07 -17.43
N LYS A 20 -3.46 12.63 -17.16
CA LYS A 20 -4.65 13.50 -17.25
C LYS A 20 -4.62 14.63 -16.23
N VAL A 21 -4.14 14.37 -15.00
CA VAL A 21 -3.99 15.39 -13.95
C VAL A 21 -2.89 16.39 -14.31
N GLU A 22 -1.76 15.94 -14.84
CA GLU A 22 -0.66 16.79 -15.31
C GLU A 22 -1.07 17.65 -16.51
N VAL A 23 -1.82 17.08 -17.46
CA VAL A 23 -2.40 17.81 -18.60
C VAL A 23 -3.40 18.85 -18.10
N PHE A 24 -4.30 18.50 -17.17
CA PHE A 24 -5.24 19.44 -16.57
C PHE A 24 -4.52 20.59 -15.85
N ALA A 25 -3.48 20.27 -15.05
CA ALA A 25 -2.66 21.26 -14.36
C ALA A 25 -1.95 22.21 -15.35
N SER A 26 -1.42 21.66 -16.45
CA SER A 26 -0.75 22.43 -17.51
C SER A 26 -1.72 23.35 -18.24
N VAL A 27 -2.94 22.88 -18.55
CA VAL A 27 -4.01 23.68 -19.17
C VAL A 27 -4.43 24.80 -18.23
N LEU A 28 -4.59 24.52 -16.93
CA LEU A 28 -4.97 25.52 -15.95
C LEU A 28 -3.88 26.59 -15.77
N ALA A 29 -2.60 26.19 -15.70
CA ALA A 29 -1.48 27.13 -15.65
C ALA A 29 -1.40 28.00 -16.92
N ALA A 30 -1.61 27.41 -18.10
CA ALA A 30 -1.66 28.14 -19.36
C ALA A 30 -2.84 29.15 -19.41
N GLY A 31 -4.02 28.76 -18.91
CA GLY A 31 -5.18 29.65 -18.80
C GLY A 31 -4.92 30.82 -17.85
N LEU A 32 -4.27 30.56 -16.72
CA LEU A 32 -3.90 31.59 -15.73
C LEU A 32 -2.84 32.56 -16.28
N PHE A 33 -1.86 32.03 -17.02
CA PHE A 33 -0.87 32.83 -17.75
C PHE A 33 -1.53 33.70 -18.83
N ALA A 34 -2.47 33.15 -19.62
CA ALA A 34 -3.21 33.90 -20.63
C ALA A 34 -4.04 35.04 -20.02
N LEU A 35 -4.75 34.79 -18.92
CA LEU A 35 -5.50 35.82 -18.19
C LEU A 35 -4.59 36.93 -17.67
N LEU A 36 -3.41 36.57 -17.16
CA LEU A 36 -2.41 37.52 -16.70
C LEU A 36 -1.87 38.40 -17.83
N VAL A 37 -1.58 37.82 -19.00
CA VAL A 37 -1.16 38.58 -20.19
C VAL A 37 -2.27 39.50 -20.67
N LEU A 38 -3.52 39.02 -20.74
CA LEU A 38 -4.68 39.84 -21.12
C LEU A 38 -4.92 41.01 -20.16
N PHE A 39 -4.76 40.78 -18.86
CA PHE A 39 -4.84 41.83 -17.85
C PHE A 39 -3.71 42.85 -17.99
N ALA A 40 -2.47 42.40 -18.19
CA ALA A 40 -1.34 43.29 -18.40
C ALA A 40 -1.55 44.18 -19.64
N LEU A 41 -1.99 43.60 -20.75
CA LEU A 41 -2.29 44.34 -21.97
C LEU A 41 -3.45 45.33 -21.78
N SER A 42 -4.54 44.91 -21.12
CA SER A 42 -5.69 45.80 -20.88
C SER A 42 -5.33 46.98 -19.98
N ALA A 43 -4.48 46.77 -18.97
CA ALA A 43 -3.95 47.83 -18.12
C ALA A 43 -3.09 48.83 -18.92
N GLY A 44 -2.29 48.34 -19.88
CA GLY A 44 -1.50 49.20 -20.77
C GLY A 44 -2.36 50.03 -21.73
N VAL A 45 -3.37 49.41 -22.36
CA VAL A 45 -4.28 50.08 -23.31
C VAL A 45 -5.09 51.21 -22.66
N ALA A 46 -5.33 51.13 -21.35
CA ALA A 46 -6.01 52.19 -20.60
C ALA A 46 -5.19 53.49 -20.43
N SER A 47 -3.94 53.53 -20.88
CA SER A 47 -3.04 54.69 -20.74
C SER A 47 -3.22 55.71 -21.86
N SER A 48 -2.92 56.99 -21.56
CA SER A 48 -3.06 58.10 -22.51
C SER A 48 -2.00 58.13 -23.61
N THR A 49 -0.83 57.53 -23.38
CA THR A 49 0.26 57.42 -24.36
C THR A 49 0.73 55.98 -24.51
N LEU A 50 1.30 55.65 -25.68
CA LEU A 50 1.84 54.32 -25.95
C LEU A 50 3.03 53.97 -25.04
N ALA A 51 3.89 54.96 -24.75
CA ALA A 51 5.05 54.76 -23.87
C ALA A 51 4.63 54.43 -22.44
N ASP A 52 3.67 55.17 -21.89
CA ASP A 52 3.13 54.91 -20.55
C ASP A 52 2.39 53.56 -20.50
N GLY A 53 1.63 53.24 -21.57
CA GLY A 53 0.93 51.96 -21.70
C GLY A 53 1.85 50.75 -21.64
N ILE A 54 3.01 50.81 -22.31
CA ILE A 54 4.02 49.73 -22.26
C ILE A 54 4.55 49.55 -20.83
N VAL A 55 4.86 50.65 -20.13
CA VAL A 55 5.39 50.60 -18.76
C VAL A 55 4.35 50.03 -17.79
N VAL A 56 3.08 50.44 -17.90
CA VAL A 56 1.99 49.92 -17.07
C VAL A 56 1.75 48.44 -17.34
N ALA A 57 1.75 48.02 -18.60
CA ALA A 57 1.59 46.61 -18.97
C ALA A 57 2.71 45.73 -18.41
N LEU A 58 3.97 46.15 -18.56
CA LEU A 58 5.13 45.43 -18.02
C LEU A 58 5.06 45.30 -16.49
N ARG A 59 4.64 46.37 -15.79
CA ARG A 59 4.48 46.34 -14.33
C ARG A 59 3.34 45.42 -13.90
N ALA A 60 2.19 45.49 -14.56
CA ALA A 60 1.05 44.62 -14.29
C ALA A 60 1.42 43.14 -14.50
N PHE A 61 2.17 42.85 -15.57
CA PHE A 61 2.70 41.52 -15.85
C PHE A 61 3.67 41.04 -14.75
N SER A 62 4.67 41.85 -14.37
CA SER A 62 5.67 41.45 -13.37
C SER A 62 5.05 41.22 -11.99
N VAL A 63 4.11 42.07 -11.58
CA VAL A 63 3.38 41.91 -10.31
C VAL A 63 2.49 40.67 -10.36
N GLY A 64 1.80 40.43 -11.48
CA GLY A 64 1.00 39.23 -11.67
C GLY A 64 1.83 37.96 -11.53
N VAL A 65 3.01 37.90 -12.14
CA VAL A 65 3.90 36.73 -12.07
C VAL A 65 4.35 36.49 -10.63
N ALA A 66 4.71 37.55 -9.92
CA ALA A 66 5.09 37.45 -8.50
C ALA A 66 3.94 36.94 -7.62
N ILE A 67 2.70 37.38 -7.88
CA ILE A 67 1.49 36.90 -7.20
C ILE A 67 1.31 35.40 -7.44
N VAL A 68 1.31 34.98 -8.70
CA VAL A 68 1.08 33.57 -9.08
C VAL A 68 2.13 32.67 -8.43
N PHE A 69 3.40 33.09 -8.44
CA PHE A 69 4.48 32.33 -7.81
C PHE A 69 4.34 32.26 -6.29
N ALA A 70 4.10 33.38 -5.61
CA ALA A 70 4.01 33.41 -4.15
C ALA A 70 2.77 32.66 -3.62
N ALA A 71 1.60 32.91 -4.23
CA ALA A 71 0.36 32.23 -3.87
C ALA A 71 0.42 30.74 -4.25
N GLY A 72 0.99 30.43 -5.42
CA GLY A 72 1.19 29.06 -5.90
C GLY A 72 2.13 28.25 -5.00
N ALA A 73 3.28 28.81 -4.58
CA ALA A 73 4.20 28.15 -3.66
C ALA A 73 3.56 27.87 -2.29
N THR A 74 2.79 28.84 -1.77
CA THR A 74 2.05 28.69 -0.51
C THR A 74 0.98 27.60 -0.64
N GLY A 75 0.21 27.63 -1.74
CA GLY A 75 -0.77 26.60 -2.06
C GLY A 75 -0.14 25.22 -2.18
N ALA A 76 0.94 25.09 -2.95
CA ALA A 76 1.65 23.82 -3.15
C ALA A 76 2.20 23.24 -1.83
N LEU A 77 2.73 24.08 -0.94
CA LEU A 77 3.19 23.65 0.39
C LEU A 77 2.03 23.08 1.22
N LEU A 78 0.87 23.74 1.22
CA LEU A 78 -0.32 23.23 1.90
C LEU A 78 -0.79 21.92 1.26
N GLY A 79 -0.90 21.88 -0.06
CA GLY A 79 -1.29 20.69 -0.81
C GLY A 79 -0.40 19.49 -0.52
N PHE A 80 0.91 19.70 -0.53
CA PHE A 80 1.90 18.70 -0.14
C PHE A 80 1.65 18.18 1.28
N LEU A 81 1.50 19.09 2.26
CA LEU A 81 1.25 18.74 3.65
C LEU A 81 0.00 17.86 3.80
N PHE A 82 -1.13 18.29 3.22
CA PHE A 82 -2.39 17.54 3.26
C PHE A 82 -2.34 16.24 2.43
N GLY A 83 -1.45 16.16 1.44
CA GLY A 83 -1.34 15.03 0.52
C GLY A 83 -0.54 13.85 1.07
N ILE A 84 0.21 14.01 2.17
CA ILE A 84 1.02 12.92 2.75
C ILE A 84 0.09 11.75 3.18
N PRO A 85 0.26 10.54 2.63
CA PRO A 85 -0.60 9.41 2.93
C PRO A 85 -0.30 8.82 4.31
N ARG A 86 -1.36 8.48 5.05
CA ARG A 86 -1.28 7.97 6.44
C ARG A 86 -1.16 6.45 6.51
N LEU A 87 -0.23 5.89 5.74
CA LEU A 87 -0.20 4.44 5.48
C LEU A 87 0.49 3.64 6.61
N LEU A 88 1.16 4.29 7.56
CA LEU A 88 2.00 3.61 8.57
C LEU A 88 1.67 3.92 10.03
N GLN A 89 0.67 4.76 10.33
CA GLN A 89 0.17 4.97 11.69
C GLN A 89 -0.64 3.75 12.20
N ARG A 90 0.06 2.64 12.49
CA ARG A 90 -0.35 1.75 13.58
C ARG A 90 0.14 2.36 14.89
N PRO A 91 -0.64 2.31 15.99
CA PRO A 91 -0.22 2.87 17.26
C PRO A 91 1.13 2.24 17.65
N GLY A 92 2.15 3.08 17.80
CA GLY A 92 3.41 2.66 18.40
C GLY A 92 3.18 2.14 19.81
N PRO A 93 4.04 1.25 20.32
CA PRO A 93 3.89 0.69 21.65
C PRO A 93 3.83 1.82 22.67
N SER A 94 2.72 1.87 23.42
CA SER A 94 2.56 2.64 24.64
C SER A 94 3.82 2.48 25.49
N GLN A 95 4.45 3.60 25.83
CA GLN A 95 5.57 3.61 26.78
C GLN A 95 5.11 2.89 28.07
N PRO A 96 5.80 1.84 28.53
CA PRO A 96 5.52 1.28 29.83
C PRO A 96 5.90 2.32 30.89
N GLN A 97 4.91 2.84 31.59
CA GLN A 97 5.12 3.46 32.89
C GLN A 97 5.81 2.44 33.78
N THR A 98 6.99 2.79 34.26
CA THR A 98 7.78 2.02 35.20
C THR A 98 7.02 1.85 36.51
N ALA A 99 6.55 0.64 36.78
CA ALA A 99 6.14 0.19 38.11
C ALA A 99 6.92 -1.08 38.45
N ASP A 100 7.60 -1.02 39.59
CA ASP A 100 8.61 -1.94 40.10
C ASP A 100 8.14 -3.39 40.24
N LEU A 101 8.90 -4.34 39.67
CA LEU A 101 8.89 -5.76 40.05
C LEU A 101 10.33 -6.33 40.03
N PRO A 102 10.71 -7.23 40.96
CA PRO A 102 12.10 -7.59 41.20
C PRO A 102 12.66 -8.62 40.20
N ASN A 103 13.97 -8.50 39.97
CA ASN A 103 14.81 -9.27 39.05
C ASN A 103 14.68 -10.80 39.15
N GLY A 104 14.61 -11.46 37.99
CA GLY A 104 14.92 -12.90 37.93
C GLY A 104 14.45 -13.71 36.70
N ALA A 105 14.35 -13.15 35.49
CA ALA A 105 14.26 -13.96 34.27
C ALA A 105 14.59 -13.16 32.99
N SER A 106 15.72 -13.51 32.37
CA SER A 106 15.98 -13.52 30.93
C SER A 106 15.26 -12.48 30.04
N GLN A 107 15.81 -11.26 29.97
CA GLN A 107 15.46 -10.25 28.96
C GLN A 107 15.86 -10.62 27.51
N SER A 108 16.21 -11.88 27.23
CA SER A 108 16.62 -12.34 25.90
C SER A 108 15.44 -12.66 24.96
N SER A 109 14.22 -12.85 25.47
CA SER A 109 13.09 -13.32 24.67
C SER A 109 12.22 -12.22 24.04
N GLN A 110 12.43 -10.95 24.41
CA GLN A 110 11.64 -9.82 23.88
C GLN A 110 12.29 -9.10 22.68
N ARG A 111 13.52 -9.45 22.30
CA ARG A 111 14.17 -8.92 21.08
C ARG A 111 13.95 -9.78 19.83
N GLN A 112 13.41 -10.99 19.96
CA GLN A 112 13.23 -11.93 18.85
C GLN A 112 11.87 -11.82 18.14
N MET A 113 10.87 -11.15 18.72
CA MET A 113 9.62 -10.74 18.05
C MET A 113 9.71 -9.34 17.40
N ALA A 114 10.90 -8.95 16.94
CA ALA A 114 11.11 -7.73 16.16
C ALA A 114 11.35 -8.00 14.66
N GLY A 115 11.14 -9.26 14.22
CA GLY A 115 11.38 -9.71 12.84
C GLY A 115 10.26 -9.41 11.83
N GLU A 116 9.10 -8.94 12.26
CA GLU A 116 8.00 -8.49 11.37
C GLU A 116 7.88 -6.95 11.29
N ARG A 117 8.95 -6.21 11.60
CA ARG A 117 8.97 -4.75 11.41
C ARG A 117 9.56 -4.40 10.06
N PHE A 118 8.83 -4.73 8.99
CA PHE A 118 9.15 -4.27 7.64
C PHE A 118 8.83 -2.78 7.55
N PHE A 119 9.90 -1.98 7.57
CA PHE A 119 9.96 -0.53 7.36
C PHE A 119 9.01 0.34 8.20
N SER A 120 9.47 0.69 9.40
CA SER A 120 9.22 2.03 9.92
C SER A 120 10.05 3.02 9.09
N THR A 121 9.64 3.36 7.86
CA THR A 121 10.08 4.63 7.26
C THR A 121 9.69 5.73 8.25
N ASN A 122 10.63 6.59 8.64
CA ASN A 122 10.48 7.66 9.64
C ASN A 122 9.05 8.24 9.70
N THR A 123 8.23 7.79 10.67
CA THR A 123 6.87 8.30 10.91
C THR A 123 6.90 9.75 11.39
N SER A 124 8.08 10.25 11.77
CA SER A 124 8.30 11.62 12.21
C SER A 124 7.79 12.65 11.21
N PHE A 125 7.93 12.46 9.91
CA PHE A 125 7.37 13.41 8.92
C PHE A 125 5.84 13.32 8.78
N GLU A 126 5.27 12.12 8.91
CA GLU A 126 3.82 11.88 8.85
C GLU A 126 3.12 12.44 10.09
N GLU A 127 3.66 12.14 11.28
CA GLU A 127 3.27 12.75 12.55
C GLU A 127 3.42 14.25 12.47
N ILE A 128 4.52 14.76 11.88
CA ILE A 128 4.73 16.20 11.74
C ILE A 128 3.63 16.87 10.93
N SER A 129 3.28 16.25 9.82
CA SER A 129 2.19 16.71 8.99
C SER A 129 0.83 16.63 9.68
N ASP A 130 0.54 15.59 10.46
CA ASP A 130 -0.74 15.44 11.16
C ASP A 130 -0.94 16.52 12.24
N TRP A 131 0.06 16.81 13.08
CA TRP A 131 -0.09 17.90 14.05
C TRP A 131 -0.20 19.26 13.35
N LEU A 132 0.60 19.50 12.31
CA LEU A 132 0.58 20.76 11.59
C LEU A 132 -0.73 21.00 10.83
N THR A 133 -1.29 19.98 10.16
CA THR A 133 -2.59 20.06 9.48
C THR A 133 -3.73 20.36 10.46
N LYS A 134 -3.75 19.72 11.63
CA LYS A 134 -4.73 20.01 12.70
C LYS A 134 -4.64 21.45 13.19
N ILE A 135 -3.42 21.97 13.39
CA ILE A 135 -3.19 23.36 13.77
C ILE A 135 -3.69 24.31 12.68
N ILE A 136 -3.35 24.05 11.41
CA ILE A 136 -3.76 24.89 10.28
C ILE A 136 -5.29 24.93 10.14
N ILE A 137 -5.98 23.79 10.26
CA ILE A 137 -7.44 23.75 10.23
C ILE A 137 -8.03 24.50 11.44
N GLY A 138 -7.50 24.28 12.64
CA GLY A 138 -8.00 24.92 13.87
C GLY A 138 -7.82 26.44 13.87
N LEU A 139 -6.65 26.93 13.48
CA LEU A 139 -6.38 28.36 13.30
C LEU A 139 -7.18 28.92 12.12
N GLY A 140 -7.27 28.18 11.01
CA GLY A 140 -8.02 28.59 9.82
C GLY A 140 -9.51 28.80 10.11
N LEU A 141 -10.12 27.93 10.90
CA LEU A 141 -11.54 28.04 11.27
C LEU A 141 -11.81 29.24 12.19
N THR A 142 -10.94 29.47 13.17
CA THR A 142 -11.12 30.54 14.17
C THR A 142 -10.69 31.91 13.65
N GLN A 143 -9.69 31.96 12.77
CA GLN A 143 -9.12 33.19 12.21
C GLN A 143 -9.51 33.43 10.75
N PHE A 144 -10.57 32.77 10.26
CA PHE A 144 -10.96 32.83 8.85
C PHE A 144 -11.15 34.26 8.32
N GLN A 145 -11.83 35.11 9.11
CA GLN A 145 -12.02 36.52 8.75
C GLN A 145 -10.68 37.25 8.61
N MET A 146 -9.73 37.01 9.53
CA MET A 146 -8.41 37.62 9.48
C MET A 146 -7.63 37.18 8.23
N VAL A 147 -7.74 35.90 7.84
CA VAL A 147 -7.15 35.39 6.60
C VAL A 147 -7.72 36.11 5.38
N LEU A 148 -9.04 36.28 5.29
CA LEU A 148 -9.67 37.03 4.21
C LEU A 148 -9.20 38.49 4.16
N THR A 149 -9.06 39.14 5.32
CA THR A 149 -8.52 40.51 5.41
C THR A 149 -7.09 40.58 4.88
N TYR A 150 -6.22 39.63 5.21
CA TYR A 150 -4.85 39.60 4.68
C TYR A 150 -4.80 39.34 3.17
N LEU A 151 -5.62 38.44 2.65
CA LEU A 151 -5.71 38.19 1.20
C LEU A 151 -6.18 39.44 0.44
N TYR A 152 -7.21 40.12 0.97
CA TYR A 152 -7.69 41.37 0.39
C TYR A 152 -6.65 42.48 0.49
N THR A 153 -5.98 42.62 1.63
CA THR A 153 -4.92 43.61 1.83
C THR A 153 -3.75 43.38 0.88
N ALA A 154 -3.31 42.13 0.69
CA ALA A 154 -2.29 41.80 -0.30
C ALA A 154 -2.69 42.20 -1.72
N SER A 155 -3.96 41.97 -2.11
CA SER A 155 -4.48 42.41 -3.41
C SER A 155 -4.48 43.93 -3.57
N LEU A 156 -4.78 44.68 -2.50
CA LEU A 156 -4.73 46.14 -2.48
C LEU A 156 -3.31 46.67 -2.67
N TYR A 157 -2.32 46.10 -1.97
CA TYR A 157 -0.91 46.49 -2.13
C TYR A 157 -0.43 46.21 -3.56
N ALA A 158 -0.76 45.05 -4.12
CA ALA A 158 -0.43 44.72 -5.51
C ALA A 158 -1.06 45.71 -6.50
N ALA A 159 -2.35 46.01 -6.37
CA ALA A 159 -3.05 46.95 -7.24
C ALA A 159 -2.52 48.39 -7.12
N SER A 160 -2.15 48.79 -5.90
CA SER A 160 -1.55 50.10 -5.61
C SER A 160 -0.19 50.24 -6.29
N TYR A 161 0.64 49.18 -6.27
CA TYR A 161 1.92 49.16 -6.97
C TYR A 161 1.74 49.23 -8.50
N ILE A 162 0.79 48.47 -9.06
CA ILE A 162 0.47 48.51 -10.49
C ILE A 162 0.07 49.93 -10.91
N SER A 163 -0.81 50.57 -10.13
CA SER A 163 -1.40 51.87 -10.45
C SER A 163 -0.60 53.07 -9.96
N LEU A 164 0.54 52.87 -9.29
CA LEU A 164 1.28 53.91 -8.54
C LEU A 164 0.36 54.82 -7.71
N SER A 165 -0.66 54.22 -7.10
CA SER A 165 -1.62 54.93 -6.27
C SER A 165 -1.27 54.72 -4.80
N PRO A 166 -1.50 55.71 -3.92
CA PRO A 166 -1.34 55.50 -2.49
C PRO A 166 -2.27 54.38 -2.01
N VAL A 167 -1.79 53.56 -1.09
CA VAL A 167 -2.59 52.50 -0.47
C VAL A 167 -3.68 53.19 0.37
N PRO A 168 -4.96 52.84 0.19
CA PRO A 168 -6.04 53.42 0.98
C PRO A 168 -5.81 53.17 2.49
N ALA A 169 -5.97 54.21 3.31
CA ALA A 169 -5.69 54.17 4.76
C ALA A 169 -6.62 53.21 5.55
N ALA A 170 -7.74 52.81 4.95
CA ALA A 170 -8.61 51.78 5.50
C ALA A 170 -9.08 50.85 4.37
N ALA A 171 -8.89 49.56 4.56
CA ALA A 171 -9.54 48.50 3.78
C ALA A 171 -11.05 48.41 4.13
N ALA A 172 -11.72 49.55 4.28
CA ALA A 172 -13.00 49.68 4.96
C ALA A 172 -14.18 49.10 4.17
N ASN A 173 -14.07 48.97 2.84
CA ASN A 173 -15.08 48.32 2.01
C ASN A 173 -14.45 47.52 0.85
N PRO A 174 -14.85 46.25 0.63
CA PRO A 174 -14.44 45.46 -0.54
C PRO A 174 -14.87 46.07 -1.89
N SER A 175 -15.86 46.98 -1.86
CA SER A 175 -16.46 47.61 -3.04
C SER A 175 -15.72 48.85 -3.56
N ASP A 176 -14.70 49.35 -2.85
CA ASP A 176 -13.91 50.51 -3.26
C ASP A 176 -12.74 50.16 -4.21
N GLY A 177 -12.59 48.88 -4.57
CA GLY A 177 -11.47 48.37 -5.36
C GLY A 177 -11.55 48.78 -6.83
N LYS A 178 -10.51 49.46 -7.32
CA LYS A 178 -10.21 49.57 -8.76
C LYS A 178 -10.15 48.14 -9.37
N ILE A 179 -10.43 48.00 -10.66
CA ILE A 179 -10.44 46.70 -11.39
C ILE A 179 -9.19 45.86 -11.10
N ALA A 180 -8.02 46.49 -10.94
CA ALA A 180 -6.76 45.83 -10.59
C ALA A 180 -6.78 45.08 -9.24
N THR A 181 -7.49 45.59 -8.23
CA THR A 181 -7.62 44.93 -6.92
C THR A 181 -8.41 43.63 -7.03
N VAL A 182 -9.53 43.66 -7.76
CA VAL A 182 -10.37 42.47 -7.98
C VAL A 182 -9.59 41.40 -8.74
N VAL A 183 -8.88 41.79 -9.80
CA VAL A 183 -8.07 40.85 -10.60
C VAL A 183 -6.93 40.27 -9.76
N ALA A 184 -6.22 41.09 -8.98
CA ALA A 184 -5.16 40.61 -8.10
C ALA A 184 -5.71 39.64 -7.03
N PHE A 185 -6.87 39.94 -6.44
CA PHE A 185 -7.52 39.04 -5.47
C PHE A 185 -7.87 37.69 -6.09
N CYS A 186 -8.52 37.70 -7.27
CA CYS A 186 -8.85 36.47 -8.00
C CYS A 186 -7.58 35.68 -8.35
N LEU A 187 -6.52 36.33 -8.84
CA LEU A 187 -5.25 35.67 -9.14
C LEU A 187 -4.63 35.00 -7.92
N ILE A 188 -4.64 35.65 -6.75
CA ILE A 188 -4.14 35.07 -5.49
C ILE A 188 -4.95 33.81 -5.14
N VAL A 189 -6.28 33.93 -5.10
CA VAL A 189 -7.17 32.83 -4.70
C VAL A 189 -7.04 31.66 -5.65
N THR A 190 -7.18 31.87 -6.97
CA THR A 190 -7.09 30.80 -7.96
C THR A 190 -5.72 30.13 -7.91
N SER A 191 -4.62 30.89 -7.84
CA SER A 191 -3.27 30.30 -7.78
C SER A 191 -3.06 29.46 -6.52
N LEU A 192 -3.53 29.94 -5.37
CA LEU A 192 -3.41 29.24 -4.09
C LEU A 192 -4.19 27.92 -4.08
N PHE A 193 -5.46 27.95 -4.48
CA PHE A 193 -6.31 26.75 -4.46
C PHE A 193 -5.91 25.73 -5.54
N SER A 194 -5.59 26.19 -6.75
CA SER A 194 -5.18 25.29 -7.83
C SER A 194 -3.84 24.62 -7.53
N ALA A 195 -2.84 25.36 -7.06
CA ALA A 195 -1.55 24.77 -6.69
C ALA A 195 -1.68 23.83 -5.48
N CYS A 196 -2.54 24.16 -4.51
CA CYS A 196 -2.87 23.27 -3.39
C CYS A 196 -3.49 21.96 -3.85
N LEU A 197 -4.52 22.01 -4.69
CA LEU A 197 -5.19 20.82 -5.20
C LEU A 197 -4.24 19.94 -6.02
N ILE A 198 -3.45 20.54 -6.91
CA ILE A 198 -2.50 19.80 -7.75
C ILE A 198 -1.43 19.14 -6.88
N ALA A 199 -0.79 19.88 -5.97
CA ALA A 199 0.23 19.32 -5.08
C ALA A 199 -0.33 18.24 -4.15
N TYR A 200 -1.58 18.40 -3.69
CA TYR A 200 -2.28 17.37 -2.93
C TYR A 200 -2.46 16.08 -3.73
N LEU A 201 -2.99 16.18 -4.94
CA LEU A 201 -3.23 15.01 -5.80
C LEU A 201 -1.92 14.31 -6.18
N GLU A 202 -0.90 15.08 -6.58
CA GLU A 202 0.42 14.55 -6.92
C GLU A 202 1.07 13.86 -5.72
N THR A 203 1.06 14.49 -4.55
CA THR A 203 1.66 13.91 -3.34
C THR A 203 0.90 12.65 -2.93
N ARG A 204 -0.44 12.69 -2.92
CA ARG A 204 -1.28 11.57 -2.51
C ARG A 204 -1.12 10.36 -3.43
N THR A 205 -1.01 10.57 -4.73
CA THR A 205 -0.98 9.49 -5.73
C THR A 205 0.44 8.98 -5.96
N ARG A 206 1.43 9.85 -6.20
CA ARG A 206 2.82 9.43 -6.45
C ARG A 206 3.48 8.84 -5.22
N LEU A 207 3.28 9.43 -4.04
CA LEU A 207 3.91 8.95 -2.83
C LEU A 207 3.35 7.59 -2.41
N ALA A 208 2.02 7.39 -2.54
CA ALA A 208 1.41 6.08 -2.35
C ALA A 208 1.94 5.05 -3.36
N ALA A 209 2.01 5.38 -4.66
CA ALA A 209 2.56 4.48 -5.68
C ALA A 209 4.04 4.14 -5.45
N LEU A 210 4.84 5.11 -4.97
CA LEU A 210 6.25 4.88 -4.61
C LEU A 210 6.38 3.95 -3.41
N PHE A 211 5.54 4.09 -2.39
CA PHE A 211 5.54 3.19 -1.22
C PHE A 211 5.11 1.77 -1.60
N THR A 212 4.04 1.60 -2.39
CA THR A 212 3.64 0.27 -2.86
C THR A 212 4.73 -0.39 -3.72
N ARG A 213 5.42 0.38 -4.58
CA ARG A 213 6.58 -0.13 -5.34
C ARG A 213 7.73 -0.53 -4.44
N ALA A 214 8.02 0.25 -3.40
CA ALA A 214 9.07 -0.08 -2.43
C ALA A 214 8.72 -1.34 -1.62
N GLU A 215 7.45 -1.53 -1.25
CA GLU A 215 6.96 -2.74 -0.57
C GLU A 215 7.07 -3.98 -1.46
N VAL A 216 6.67 -3.90 -2.73
CA VAL A 216 6.80 -5.01 -3.71
C VAL A 216 8.26 -5.32 -4.00
N ALA A 217 9.12 -4.30 -4.12
CA ALA A 217 10.56 -4.50 -4.32
C ALA A 217 11.19 -5.16 -3.09
N ALA A 218 10.80 -4.76 -1.88
CA ALA A 218 11.30 -5.34 -0.63
C ALA A 218 10.81 -6.78 -0.43
N SER A 219 9.56 -7.09 -0.79
CA SER A 219 9.05 -8.47 -0.74
C SER A 219 9.75 -9.37 -1.77
N GLN A 220 10.04 -8.82 -2.96
CA GLN A 220 10.84 -9.49 -3.98
C GLN A 220 12.29 -9.69 -3.55
N GLU A 221 12.91 -8.73 -2.86
CA GLU A 221 14.27 -8.84 -2.32
C GLU A 221 14.36 -9.87 -1.19
N ALA A 222 13.35 -9.93 -0.30
CA ALA A 222 13.23 -10.97 0.72
C ALA A 222 13.06 -12.38 0.10
N LEU A 223 12.30 -12.47 -0.99
CA LEU A 223 12.12 -13.72 -1.75
C LEU A 223 13.40 -14.11 -2.52
N LEU A 224 14.17 -13.14 -3.01
CA LEU A 224 15.47 -13.40 -3.61
C LEU A 224 16.50 -13.84 -2.56
N ASP A 225 16.46 -13.31 -1.33
CA ASP A 225 17.28 -13.77 -0.21
C ASP A 225 16.98 -15.24 0.14
N SER A 226 15.70 -15.64 0.22
CA SER A 226 15.34 -17.04 0.48
C SER A 226 15.85 -17.99 -0.62
N ILE A 227 15.72 -17.61 -1.90
CA ILE A 227 16.25 -18.37 -3.04
C ILE A 227 17.80 -18.43 -3.03
N SER A 228 18.46 -17.42 -2.45
CA SER A 228 19.92 -17.31 -2.38
C SER A 228 20.56 -18.15 -1.28
N ARG A 229 19.81 -18.53 -0.25
CA ARG A 229 20.31 -19.45 0.78
C ARG A 229 20.68 -20.79 0.13
N PRO A 230 21.75 -21.47 0.55
CA PRO A 230 22.06 -22.81 0.03
C PRO A 230 20.97 -23.81 0.44
N ILE A 231 20.62 -24.74 -0.45
CA ILE A 231 19.87 -25.95 -0.06
C ILE A 231 20.85 -26.79 0.76
N SER A 232 20.82 -26.68 2.09
CA SER A 232 21.63 -27.57 2.92
C SER A 232 20.94 -28.93 3.03
N ASP A 233 21.63 -29.98 2.61
CA ASP A 233 21.28 -31.34 3.00
C ASP A 233 21.32 -31.40 4.54
N ARG A 234 20.15 -31.55 5.17
CA ARG A 234 19.90 -31.67 6.62
C ARG A 234 19.91 -30.38 7.44
N GLU A 235 18.76 -29.75 7.59
CA GLU A 235 18.38 -29.07 8.84
C GLU A 235 18.06 -30.09 9.98
N VAL A 236 18.88 -31.15 10.14
CA VAL A 236 18.76 -32.14 11.22
C VAL A 236 19.83 -31.94 12.31
N ALA A 237 20.75 -30.99 12.18
CA ALA A 237 21.65 -30.68 13.28
C ALA A 237 22.06 -29.21 13.24
N ASP A 238 21.89 -28.55 14.38
CA ASP A 238 22.53 -27.28 14.74
C ASP A 238 21.72 -25.98 14.56
N GLN A 239 20.53 -25.92 15.18
CA GLN A 239 19.98 -24.64 15.67
C GLN A 239 20.55 -24.22 17.05
N SER A 240 21.66 -24.80 17.52
CA SER A 240 22.24 -24.48 18.83
C SER A 240 23.55 -23.69 18.80
N GLN A 241 24.19 -23.47 17.65
CA GLN A 241 25.44 -22.70 17.61
C GLN A 241 25.62 -21.76 16.41
N ARG A 242 24.73 -20.77 16.23
CA ARG A 242 25.12 -19.50 15.55
C ARG A 242 24.52 -18.27 16.23
N ALA A 243 24.93 -18.04 17.47
CA ALA A 243 25.04 -16.68 17.99
C ALA A 243 26.34 -16.09 17.41
N GLY A 244 26.25 -15.03 16.60
CA GLY A 244 27.42 -14.23 16.22
C GLY A 244 27.79 -14.20 14.74
N SER A 245 26.83 -14.00 13.85
CA SER A 245 27.04 -13.20 12.63
C SER A 245 25.70 -13.05 11.92
N ARG A 246 25.18 -11.82 11.92
CA ARG A 246 24.08 -11.43 11.04
C ARG A 246 24.61 -11.59 9.61
N PRO A 247 24.03 -12.45 8.74
CA PRO A 247 24.37 -12.41 7.33
C PRO A 247 24.04 -11.01 6.84
N GLU A 248 24.99 -10.37 6.18
CA GLU A 248 24.71 -9.08 5.54
C GLU A 248 23.53 -9.25 4.56
N PRO A 249 22.65 -8.24 4.45
CA PRO A 249 21.59 -8.27 3.45
C PRO A 249 22.25 -8.40 2.07
N VAL A 250 21.95 -9.51 1.38
CA VAL A 250 22.53 -9.79 0.07
C VAL A 250 21.89 -8.86 -0.96
N THR A 251 22.44 -7.66 -1.04
CA THR A 251 22.23 -6.71 -2.12
C THR A 251 23.25 -7.03 -3.22
N THR A 252 23.07 -8.12 -3.99
CA THR A 252 23.98 -8.35 -5.14
C THR A 252 23.31 -8.90 -6.40
N PRO A 253 23.69 -8.38 -7.59
CA PRO A 253 23.50 -9.10 -8.85
C PRO A 253 24.25 -10.44 -8.81
N ALA A 254 23.86 -11.39 -9.68
CA ALA A 254 24.43 -12.74 -9.83
C ALA A 254 25.84 -12.89 -9.23
N THR A 255 25.94 -13.67 -8.16
CA THR A 255 27.20 -13.98 -7.47
C THR A 255 28.20 -14.64 -8.43
N THR A 256 29.50 -14.67 -8.10
CA THR A 256 30.50 -15.37 -8.95
C THR A 256 30.12 -16.83 -9.18
N ALA A 257 29.59 -17.50 -8.16
CA ALA A 257 29.06 -18.86 -8.26
C ALA A 257 27.86 -18.97 -9.24
N ASP A 258 26.98 -17.97 -9.25
CA ASP A 258 25.87 -17.94 -10.22
C ASP A 258 26.38 -17.79 -11.64
N ARG A 259 27.36 -16.90 -11.87
CA ARG A 259 27.94 -16.71 -13.21
C ARG A 259 28.58 -17.99 -13.72
N GLU A 260 29.26 -18.74 -12.87
CA GLU A 260 29.81 -20.05 -13.23
C GLU A 260 28.70 -21.04 -13.55
N LEU A 261 27.69 -21.18 -12.69
CA LEU A 261 26.56 -22.11 -12.91
C LEU A 261 25.79 -21.79 -14.20
N LEU A 262 25.63 -20.52 -14.56
CA LEU A 262 24.94 -20.11 -15.79
C LEU A 262 25.68 -20.54 -17.07
N THR A 263 26.99 -20.81 -17.00
CA THR A 263 27.77 -21.32 -18.14
C THR A 263 27.69 -22.84 -18.30
N VAL A 264 27.25 -23.55 -17.26
CA VAL A 264 27.15 -25.02 -17.28
C VAL A 264 25.82 -25.44 -17.90
N PRO A 265 25.80 -26.35 -18.90
CA PRO A 265 24.56 -26.90 -19.42
C PRO A 265 23.94 -27.88 -18.40
N LEU A 266 22.61 -27.82 -18.26
CA LEU A 266 21.85 -28.67 -17.35
C LEU A 266 22.15 -30.18 -17.56
N SER A 267 22.31 -30.62 -18.81
CA SER A 267 22.65 -32.01 -19.18
C SER A 267 23.98 -32.53 -18.62
N GLY A 268 24.88 -31.62 -18.25
CA GLY A 268 26.17 -31.93 -17.61
C GLY A 268 26.06 -32.14 -16.09
N LEU A 269 24.94 -31.75 -15.48
CA LEU A 269 24.69 -31.91 -14.05
C LEU A 269 24.21 -33.33 -13.75
N ARG A 270 24.65 -33.87 -12.60
CA ARG A 270 24.33 -35.26 -12.18
C ARG A 270 23.73 -35.34 -10.78
N SER A 271 23.90 -34.30 -9.97
CA SER A 271 23.36 -34.21 -8.62
C SER A 271 22.07 -33.40 -8.63
N SER A 272 21.03 -33.88 -7.94
CA SER A 272 19.79 -33.14 -7.71
C SER A 272 20.06 -31.76 -7.11
N LEU A 273 20.96 -31.69 -6.11
CA LEU A 273 21.37 -30.43 -5.49
C LEU A 273 22.01 -29.46 -6.50
N ALA A 274 22.85 -29.96 -7.40
CA ALA A 274 23.49 -29.14 -8.42
C ALA A 274 22.47 -28.63 -9.46
N MET A 275 21.51 -29.47 -9.86
CA MET A 275 20.40 -29.09 -10.74
C MET A 275 19.51 -28.03 -10.10
N ALA A 276 19.21 -28.17 -8.80
CA ALA A 276 18.41 -27.20 -8.04
C ALA A 276 19.14 -25.87 -7.82
N ALA A 277 20.45 -25.91 -7.57
CA ALA A 277 21.29 -24.72 -7.47
C ALA A 277 21.37 -23.99 -8.82
N TRP A 278 21.53 -24.74 -9.93
CA TRP A 278 21.48 -24.20 -11.29
C TRP A 278 20.12 -23.56 -11.59
N GLY A 279 19.02 -24.23 -11.24
CA GLY A 279 17.67 -23.68 -11.39
C GLY A 279 17.49 -22.38 -10.59
N SER A 280 18.01 -22.34 -9.36
CA SER A 280 17.99 -21.14 -8.51
C SER A 280 18.80 -19.98 -9.11
N ALA A 281 19.96 -20.27 -9.71
CA ALA A 281 20.79 -19.27 -10.40
C ALA A 281 20.11 -18.73 -11.68
N GLN A 282 19.43 -19.59 -12.44
CA GLN A 282 18.62 -19.17 -13.58
C GLN A 282 17.45 -18.26 -13.15
N ALA A 283 16.79 -18.58 -12.04
CA ALA A 283 15.70 -17.76 -11.49
C ALA A 283 16.19 -16.35 -11.09
N ARG A 284 17.34 -16.27 -10.39
CA ARG A 284 17.99 -14.98 -10.06
C ARG A 284 18.37 -14.16 -11.30
N SER A 285 18.62 -14.82 -12.41
CA SER A 285 18.92 -14.18 -13.71
C SER A 285 17.68 -13.85 -14.53
N GLY A 286 16.47 -14.09 -14.00
CA GLY A 286 15.19 -13.87 -14.69
C GLY A 286 14.82 -14.94 -15.71
N ASN A 287 15.62 -16.00 -15.86
CA ASN A 287 15.38 -17.09 -16.80
C ASN A 287 14.45 -18.15 -16.19
N PHE A 288 13.20 -17.78 -15.90
CA PHE A 288 12.27 -18.63 -15.16
C PHE A 288 11.98 -19.97 -15.83
N ASP A 289 11.87 -20.05 -17.16
CA ASP A 289 11.62 -21.32 -17.85
C ASP A 289 12.76 -22.32 -17.63
N LYS A 290 14.02 -21.87 -17.78
CA LYS A 290 15.21 -22.68 -17.46
C LYS A 290 15.27 -23.03 -15.98
N ALA A 291 14.92 -22.10 -15.10
CA ALA A 291 14.88 -22.37 -13.66
C ALA A 291 13.95 -23.54 -13.33
N LEU A 292 12.76 -23.56 -13.92
CA LEU A 292 11.79 -24.64 -13.76
C LEU A 292 12.27 -25.95 -14.38
N GLU A 293 12.95 -25.94 -15.53
CA GLU A 293 13.57 -27.14 -16.10
C GLU A 293 14.57 -27.77 -15.11
N GLY A 294 15.51 -26.98 -14.60
CA GLY A 294 16.51 -27.45 -13.64
C GLY A 294 15.92 -27.97 -12.33
N LEU A 295 14.91 -27.27 -11.79
CA LEU A 295 14.22 -27.69 -10.58
C LEU A 295 13.38 -28.95 -10.78
N ASN A 296 12.72 -29.11 -11.94
CA ASN A 296 11.98 -30.34 -12.25
C ASN A 296 12.91 -31.55 -12.46
N GLU A 297 14.09 -31.35 -13.06
CA GLU A 297 15.10 -32.41 -13.18
C GLU A 297 15.68 -32.81 -11.81
N ALA A 298 15.90 -31.81 -10.94
CA ALA A 298 16.28 -32.04 -9.55
C ALA A 298 15.23 -32.86 -8.79
N ILE A 299 13.94 -32.52 -8.93
CA ILE A 299 12.82 -33.25 -8.31
C ILE A 299 12.68 -34.66 -8.89
N THR A 300 12.95 -34.85 -10.18
CA THR A 300 12.95 -36.18 -10.81
C THR A 300 14.05 -37.06 -10.23
N THR A 301 15.21 -36.47 -9.93
CA THR A 301 16.37 -37.17 -9.35
C THR A 301 16.21 -37.43 -7.86
N ASP A 302 15.64 -36.50 -7.11
CA ASP A 302 15.31 -36.64 -5.68
C ASP A 302 13.88 -36.18 -5.39
N PRO A 303 12.88 -37.08 -5.54
CA PRO A 303 11.49 -36.76 -5.27
C PRO A 303 11.18 -36.58 -3.79
N GLY A 304 12.10 -36.81 -2.85
CA GLY A 304 11.87 -36.63 -1.42
C GLY A 304 12.22 -35.23 -0.91
N ASN A 305 12.91 -34.42 -1.73
CA ASN A 305 13.44 -33.14 -1.31
C ASN A 305 12.36 -32.04 -1.24
N SER A 306 11.87 -31.76 -0.03
CA SER A 306 10.87 -30.71 0.22
C SER A 306 11.41 -29.32 -0.12
N GLY A 307 12.68 -29.03 0.18
CA GLY A 307 13.35 -27.76 -0.13
C GLY A 307 13.44 -27.46 -1.63
N THR A 308 13.66 -28.48 -2.46
CA THR A 308 13.67 -28.30 -3.93
C THR A 308 12.26 -28.02 -4.48
N ARG A 309 11.22 -28.65 -3.90
CA ARG A 309 9.83 -28.31 -4.25
C ARG A 309 9.43 -26.92 -3.78
N LEU A 310 9.86 -26.52 -2.58
CA LEU A 310 9.65 -25.16 -2.09
C LEU A 310 10.27 -24.14 -3.05
N ARG A 311 11.47 -24.39 -3.55
CA ARG A 311 12.10 -23.53 -4.57
C ARG A 311 11.34 -23.50 -5.88
N LEU A 312 10.85 -24.64 -6.35
CA LEU A 312 9.98 -24.69 -7.52
C LEU A 312 8.76 -23.78 -7.31
N ALA A 313 8.13 -23.86 -6.15
CA ALA A 313 7.01 -23.00 -5.80
C ALA A 313 7.39 -21.50 -5.84
N GLN A 314 8.49 -21.12 -5.19
CA GLN A 314 8.98 -19.73 -5.17
C GLN A 314 9.27 -19.20 -6.60
N VAL A 315 9.85 -20.03 -7.48
CA VAL A 315 10.09 -19.67 -8.89
C VAL A 315 8.77 -19.53 -9.67
N LEU A 316 7.79 -20.41 -9.45
CA LEU A 316 6.47 -20.31 -10.06
C LEU A 316 5.73 -19.03 -9.63
N ARG A 317 5.86 -18.65 -8.35
CA ARG A 317 5.33 -17.39 -7.82
C ARG A 317 5.96 -16.18 -8.51
N LEU A 318 7.30 -16.17 -8.65
CA LEU A 318 8.03 -15.11 -9.38
C LEU A 318 7.65 -15.03 -10.86
N LYS A 319 7.39 -16.17 -11.49
CA LYS A 319 6.90 -16.24 -12.88
C LYS A 319 5.47 -15.70 -13.03
N GLY A 320 4.71 -15.66 -11.92
CA GLY A 320 3.30 -15.28 -11.89
C GLY A 320 2.33 -16.42 -12.21
N ASP A 321 2.79 -17.67 -12.18
CA ASP A 321 1.94 -18.85 -12.39
C ASP A 321 1.35 -19.30 -11.04
N VAL A 322 0.34 -18.56 -10.59
CA VAL A 322 -0.28 -18.75 -9.25
C VAL A 322 -0.82 -20.18 -9.07
N PRO A 323 -1.61 -20.76 -9.99
CA PRO A 323 -2.13 -22.12 -9.80
C PRO A 323 -1.02 -23.16 -9.63
N ALA A 324 0.03 -23.10 -10.46
CA ALA A 324 1.16 -24.03 -10.34
C ALA A 324 1.94 -23.79 -9.04
N TYR A 325 2.10 -22.54 -8.61
CA TYR A 325 2.71 -22.17 -7.34
C TYR A 325 1.95 -22.81 -6.16
N LEU A 326 0.64 -22.63 -6.07
CA LEU A 326 -0.17 -23.19 -4.97
C LEU A 326 -0.05 -24.72 -4.87
N GLU A 327 -0.07 -25.39 -6.01
CA GLU A 327 0.10 -26.85 -6.09
C GLU A 327 1.51 -27.28 -5.66
N ALA A 328 2.55 -26.53 -6.04
CA ALA A 328 3.93 -26.82 -5.64
C ALA A 328 4.14 -26.63 -4.13
N VAL A 329 3.54 -25.60 -3.52
CA VAL A 329 3.58 -25.39 -2.06
C VAL A 329 2.89 -26.54 -1.32
N LEU A 330 1.71 -26.97 -1.77
CA LEU A 330 1.01 -28.12 -1.17
C LEU A 330 1.85 -29.40 -1.21
N LYS A 331 2.50 -29.68 -2.34
CA LYS A 331 3.40 -30.85 -2.46
C LYS A 331 4.63 -30.73 -1.57
N ALA A 332 5.17 -29.52 -1.37
CA ALA A 332 6.26 -29.30 -0.42
C ALA A 332 5.79 -29.56 1.03
N ALA A 333 4.60 -29.05 1.38
CA ALA A 333 3.97 -29.22 2.68
C ALA A 333 3.62 -30.69 3.00
N GLU A 334 3.25 -31.48 2.00
CA GLU A 334 3.00 -32.92 2.15
C GLU A 334 4.27 -33.71 2.52
N LEU A 335 5.45 -33.27 2.06
CA LEU A 335 6.70 -33.97 2.30
C LEU A 335 7.34 -33.64 3.63
N ASP A 336 7.25 -32.38 4.06
CA ASP A 336 7.78 -31.94 5.35
C ASP A 336 6.77 -31.02 6.05
N PRO A 337 5.76 -31.61 6.71
CA PRO A 337 4.68 -30.84 7.29
C PRO A 337 5.10 -29.91 8.44
N THR A 338 6.24 -30.21 9.06
CA THR A 338 6.77 -29.48 10.21
C THR A 338 7.73 -28.36 9.84
N ASN A 339 8.05 -28.21 8.55
CA ASN A 339 8.98 -27.20 8.09
C ASN A 339 8.40 -25.78 8.22
N VAL A 340 9.10 -24.93 8.98
CA VAL A 340 8.65 -23.55 9.24
C VAL A 340 8.71 -22.70 7.97
N GLU A 341 9.71 -22.90 7.10
CA GLU A 341 9.83 -22.16 5.84
C GLU A 341 8.67 -22.49 4.89
N ILE A 342 8.32 -23.78 4.77
CA ILE A 342 7.17 -24.22 3.98
C ILE A 342 5.86 -23.71 4.60
N ALA A 343 5.75 -23.68 5.93
CA ALA A 343 4.58 -23.11 6.59
C ALA A 343 4.41 -21.61 6.28
N HIS A 344 5.50 -20.83 6.24
CA HIS A 344 5.42 -19.42 5.84
C HIS A 344 5.02 -19.23 4.38
N GLU A 345 5.56 -20.05 3.47
CA GLU A 345 5.16 -20.00 2.06
C GLU A 345 3.70 -20.44 1.89
N ALA A 346 3.26 -21.47 2.61
CA ALA A 346 1.87 -21.92 2.63
C ALA A 346 0.91 -20.86 3.17
N ARG A 347 1.29 -20.09 4.19
CA ARG A 347 0.49 -18.97 4.71
C ARG A 347 0.34 -17.86 3.66
N SER A 348 1.38 -17.62 2.86
CA SER A 348 1.31 -16.69 1.72
C SER A 348 0.44 -17.24 0.59
N ALA A 349 0.63 -18.52 0.24
CA ALA A 349 -0.17 -19.23 -0.75
C ALA A 349 -1.66 -19.26 -0.38
N GLN A 350 -1.99 -19.38 0.91
CA GLN A 350 -3.38 -19.40 1.38
C GLN A 350 -4.09 -18.08 1.07
N LEU A 351 -3.39 -16.96 1.25
CA LEU A 351 -3.90 -15.63 0.89
C LEU A 351 -4.01 -15.48 -0.64
N ASP A 352 -2.96 -15.83 -1.38
CA ASP A 352 -2.95 -15.74 -2.84
C ASP A 352 -4.10 -16.57 -3.47
N ALA A 353 -4.43 -17.72 -2.84
CA ALA A 353 -5.55 -18.56 -3.26
C ALA A 353 -6.92 -17.86 -3.16
N LEU A 354 -7.15 -17.03 -2.14
CA LEU A 354 -8.45 -16.34 -1.96
C LEU A 354 -8.80 -15.40 -3.12
N TYR A 355 -7.80 -14.94 -3.88
CA TYR A 355 -7.99 -14.05 -5.03
C TYR A 355 -8.13 -14.78 -6.37
N LEU A 356 -8.14 -16.12 -6.37
CA LEU A 356 -8.49 -16.89 -7.57
C LEU A 356 -10.01 -16.85 -7.82
N ASN A 357 -10.42 -17.34 -9.00
CA ASN A 357 -11.83 -17.57 -9.26
C ASN A 357 -12.32 -18.85 -8.54
N PRO A 358 -13.50 -18.83 -7.93
CA PRO A 358 -14.18 -20.05 -7.46
C PRO A 358 -14.36 -21.09 -8.59
N PRO A 359 -14.26 -22.40 -8.30
CA PRO A 359 -14.09 -22.99 -6.98
C PRO A 359 -12.63 -23.12 -6.53
N ALA A 360 -11.67 -22.84 -7.41
CA ALA A 360 -10.25 -23.01 -7.11
C ALA A 360 -9.81 -22.16 -5.91
N SER A 361 -10.40 -20.97 -5.72
CA SER A 361 -10.06 -20.07 -4.63
C SER A 361 -10.18 -20.71 -3.26
N PHE A 362 -11.41 -21.04 -2.85
CA PHE A 362 -11.67 -21.63 -1.55
C PHE A 362 -11.12 -23.05 -1.45
N GLN A 363 -11.06 -23.82 -2.54
CA GLN A 363 -10.49 -25.17 -2.52
C GLN A 363 -9.01 -25.17 -2.13
N TYR A 364 -8.19 -24.30 -2.75
CA TYR A 364 -6.78 -24.19 -2.39
C TYR A 364 -6.61 -23.58 -0.99
N ALA A 365 -7.34 -22.50 -0.67
CA ALA A 365 -7.24 -21.83 0.62
C ALA A 365 -7.60 -22.76 1.80
N ILE A 366 -8.63 -23.61 1.67
CA ILE A 366 -9.02 -24.58 2.70
C ILE A 366 -7.97 -25.68 2.85
N ARG A 367 -7.45 -26.23 1.74
CA ARG A 367 -6.38 -27.26 1.79
C ARG A 367 -5.13 -26.74 2.50
N LEU A 368 -4.70 -25.51 2.15
CA LEU A 368 -3.56 -24.85 2.79
C LEU A 368 -3.86 -24.53 4.26
N GLY A 369 -5.06 -24.05 4.59
CA GLY A 369 -5.49 -23.82 5.97
C GLY A 369 -5.45 -25.08 6.84
N ASN A 370 -5.92 -26.22 6.32
CA ASN A 370 -5.89 -27.51 7.01
C ASN A 370 -4.47 -28.01 7.29
N TYR A 371 -3.53 -27.73 6.38
CA TYR A 371 -2.12 -27.98 6.60
C TYR A 371 -1.57 -27.05 7.68
N LEU A 372 -1.80 -25.74 7.54
CA LEU A 372 -1.27 -24.70 8.42
C LEU A 372 -1.76 -24.84 9.87
N ALA A 373 -2.98 -25.31 10.08
CA ALA A 373 -3.55 -25.62 11.39
C ALA A 373 -2.76 -26.71 12.17
N LYS A 374 -1.93 -27.50 11.49
CA LYS A 374 -1.06 -28.53 12.08
C LYS A 374 0.42 -28.16 12.02
N SER A 375 0.74 -26.99 11.46
CA SER A 375 2.11 -26.50 11.27
C SER A 375 2.58 -25.71 12.49
N PRO A 376 3.88 -25.36 12.57
CA PRO A 376 4.40 -24.46 13.59
C PRO A 376 3.74 -23.07 13.63
N LEU A 377 3.01 -22.68 12.59
CA LEU A 377 2.27 -21.41 12.52
C LEU A 377 0.82 -21.51 13.00
N ALA A 378 0.35 -22.64 13.52
CA ALA A 378 -1.06 -22.85 13.88
C ALA A 378 -1.66 -21.80 14.85
N ASP A 379 -0.81 -21.11 15.61
CA ASP A 379 -1.19 -20.02 16.53
C ASP A 379 -1.36 -18.66 15.85
N ASP A 380 -1.03 -18.52 14.55
CA ASP A 380 -1.24 -17.30 13.78
C ASP A 380 -2.74 -17.11 13.46
N PRO A 381 -3.38 -16.05 13.97
CA PRO A 381 -4.81 -15.82 13.75
C PRO A 381 -5.17 -15.54 12.27
N LYS A 382 -4.22 -15.12 11.42
CA LYS A 382 -4.54 -14.87 9.99
C LYS A 382 -4.88 -16.16 9.25
N ILE A 383 -4.29 -17.30 9.63
CA ILE A 383 -4.61 -18.59 8.99
C ILE A 383 -6.09 -18.88 9.10
N TRP A 384 -6.64 -18.67 10.30
CA TRP A 384 -8.04 -18.91 10.61
C TRP A 384 -8.96 -17.84 10.00
N MET A 385 -8.51 -16.59 9.93
CA MET A 385 -9.23 -15.54 9.20
C MET A 385 -9.34 -15.87 7.70
N TYR A 386 -8.26 -16.32 7.07
CA TYR A 386 -8.27 -16.73 5.67
C TYR A 386 -9.11 -17.99 5.44
N THR A 387 -9.11 -18.93 6.38
CA THR A 387 -10.01 -20.09 6.34
C THR A 387 -11.47 -19.65 6.45
N ALA A 388 -11.81 -18.70 7.33
CA ALA A 388 -13.17 -18.17 7.44
C ALA A 388 -13.61 -17.50 6.14
N ALA A 389 -12.77 -16.65 5.54
CA ALA A 389 -13.02 -16.03 4.24
C ALA A 389 -13.24 -17.09 3.15
N ALA A 390 -12.40 -18.13 3.09
CA ALA A 390 -12.56 -19.22 2.14
C ALA A 390 -13.91 -19.94 2.28
N ARG A 391 -14.38 -20.18 3.52
CA ARG A 391 -15.70 -20.78 3.78
C ARG A 391 -16.85 -19.84 3.40
N GLY A 392 -16.67 -18.53 3.57
CA GLY A 392 -17.60 -17.52 3.05
C GLY A 392 -17.72 -17.56 1.53
N GLN A 393 -16.59 -17.61 0.81
CA GLN A 393 -16.57 -17.79 -0.65
C GLN A 393 -17.22 -19.11 -1.08
N GLU A 394 -16.94 -20.22 -0.38
CA GLU A 394 -17.54 -21.52 -0.64
C GLU A 394 -19.08 -21.48 -0.48
N TYR A 395 -19.56 -20.90 0.62
CA TYR A 395 -21.00 -20.77 0.88
C TYR A 395 -21.68 -19.93 -0.20
N LYS A 396 -21.11 -18.75 -0.54
CA LYS A 396 -21.60 -17.86 -1.60
C LYS A 396 -21.69 -18.58 -2.95
N HIS A 397 -20.70 -19.43 -3.27
CA HIS A 397 -20.68 -20.22 -4.51
C HIS A 397 -21.75 -21.33 -4.52
N LYS A 398 -22.03 -21.95 -3.37
CA LYS A 398 -22.87 -23.15 -3.26
C LYS A 398 -24.32 -22.89 -2.82
N ILE A 399 -24.66 -21.69 -2.36
CA ILE A 399 -25.98 -21.38 -1.77
C ILE A 399 -27.17 -21.75 -2.67
N LYS A 400 -27.00 -21.70 -3.99
CA LYS A 400 -28.06 -22.01 -4.97
C LYS A 400 -28.10 -23.47 -5.42
N THR A 401 -27.05 -24.25 -5.16
CA THR A 401 -26.81 -25.56 -5.78
C THR A 401 -26.65 -26.70 -4.78
N ALA A 402 -26.16 -26.41 -3.57
CA ALA A 402 -25.90 -27.42 -2.55
C ALA A 402 -27.14 -27.70 -1.67
N PRO A 403 -27.29 -28.93 -1.14
CA PRO A 403 -28.34 -29.25 -0.19
C PRO A 403 -28.17 -28.49 1.14
N PRO A 404 -29.27 -28.23 1.89
CA PRO A 404 -29.20 -27.47 3.14
C PRO A 404 -28.20 -28.01 4.18
N GLN A 405 -28.03 -29.33 4.25
CA GLN A 405 -27.08 -29.98 5.16
C GLN A 405 -25.63 -29.56 4.87
N GLU A 406 -25.25 -29.50 3.59
CA GLU A 406 -23.90 -29.08 3.20
C GLU A 406 -23.67 -27.59 3.53
N LEU A 407 -24.68 -26.74 3.29
CA LEU A 407 -24.62 -25.32 3.64
C LEU A 407 -24.52 -25.10 5.16
N THR A 408 -25.21 -25.92 5.96
CA THR A 408 -25.09 -25.90 7.43
C THR A 408 -23.68 -26.25 7.90
N GLU A 409 -23.04 -27.25 7.30
CA GLU A 409 -21.66 -27.61 7.64
C GLU A 409 -20.66 -26.52 7.23
N ILE A 410 -20.79 -25.95 6.02
CA ILE A 410 -19.90 -24.84 5.59
C ILE A 410 -20.04 -23.63 6.52
N ARG A 411 -21.27 -23.27 6.89
CA ARG A 411 -21.55 -22.19 7.86
C ARG A 411 -20.89 -22.47 9.21
N LYS A 412 -21.01 -23.70 9.71
CA LYS A 412 -20.39 -24.12 10.97
C LYS A 412 -18.87 -24.04 10.91
N GLU A 413 -18.25 -24.50 9.83
CA GLU A 413 -16.80 -24.42 9.64
C GLU A 413 -16.29 -22.96 9.54
N ALA A 414 -17.09 -22.06 8.96
CA ALA A 414 -16.81 -20.62 8.98
C ALA A 414 -16.83 -20.05 10.41
N LEU A 415 -17.86 -20.38 11.21
CA LEU A 415 -17.96 -19.99 12.62
C LEU A 415 -16.80 -20.55 13.46
N ASP A 416 -16.45 -21.81 13.26
CA ASP A 416 -15.34 -22.46 13.96
C ASP A 416 -14.02 -21.73 13.65
N ALA A 417 -13.78 -21.36 12.39
CA ALA A 417 -12.61 -20.58 11.99
C ALA A 417 -12.59 -19.18 12.64
N ILE A 418 -13.73 -18.48 12.67
CA ILE A 418 -13.86 -17.20 13.39
C ILE A 418 -13.55 -17.37 14.89
N ALA A 419 -14.08 -18.42 15.53
CA ALA A 419 -13.82 -18.71 16.94
C ALA A 419 -12.33 -18.97 17.21
N GLN A 420 -11.61 -19.62 16.28
CA GLN A 420 -10.15 -19.78 16.36
C GLN A 420 -9.42 -18.43 16.29
N VAL A 421 -9.90 -17.46 15.49
CA VAL A 421 -9.37 -16.09 15.48
C VAL A 421 -9.60 -15.41 16.82
N VAL A 422 -10.82 -15.46 17.36
CA VAL A 422 -11.16 -14.83 18.65
C VAL A 422 -10.33 -15.40 19.79
N THR A 423 -10.07 -16.71 19.78
CA THR A 423 -9.27 -17.38 20.79
C THR A 423 -7.80 -16.93 20.76
N ARG A 424 -7.22 -16.76 19.56
CA ARG A 424 -5.82 -16.33 19.37
C ARG A 424 -5.62 -14.81 19.47
N ALA A 425 -6.68 -14.06 19.19
CA ALA A 425 -6.73 -12.60 19.27
C ALA A 425 -7.93 -12.16 20.14
N PRO A 426 -7.82 -12.31 21.48
CA PRO A 426 -8.93 -12.06 22.39
C PRO A 426 -9.38 -10.59 22.41
N ASP A 427 -8.44 -9.65 22.20
CA ASP A 427 -8.72 -8.22 22.14
C ASP A 427 -9.57 -7.86 20.89
N PRO A 428 -10.85 -7.45 21.07
CA PRO A 428 -11.73 -7.07 19.96
C PRO A 428 -11.23 -5.86 19.16
N GLU A 429 -10.39 -5.01 19.77
CA GLU A 429 -9.87 -3.79 19.15
C GLU A 429 -8.56 -4.01 18.39
N SER A 430 -8.02 -5.22 18.45
CA SER A 430 -6.82 -5.61 17.70
C SER A 430 -7.03 -5.48 16.19
N SER A 431 -5.95 -5.20 15.45
CA SER A 431 -6.02 -4.99 14.01
C SER A 431 -6.66 -6.16 13.26
N ILE A 432 -6.38 -7.40 13.68
CA ILE A 432 -6.94 -8.60 13.04
C ILE A 432 -8.45 -8.73 13.26
N ARG A 433 -8.94 -8.39 14.46
CA ARG A 433 -10.37 -8.43 14.78
C ARG A 433 -11.15 -7.33 14.06
N LYS A 434 -10.54 -6.16 13.89
CA LYS A 434 -11.10 -5.08 13.05
C LYS A 434 -11.18 -5.47 11.57
N THR A 435 -10.12 -6.06 11.03
CA THR A 435 -10.12 -6.56 9.64
C THR A 435 -11.17 -7.65 9.44
N LEU A 436 -11.23 -8.64 10.33
CA LEU A 436 -12.25 -9.70 10.28
C LEU A 436 -13.66 -9.12 10.30
N ARG A 437 -13.94 -8.15 11.18
CA ARG A 437 -15.24 -7.46 11.25
C ARG A 437 -15.55 -6.71 9.94
N ALA A 438 -14.56 -6.07 9.32
CA ALA A 438 -14.75 -5.41 8.03
C ALA A 438 -15.15 -6.39 6.92
N THR A 439 -14.55 -7.59 6.86
CA THR A 439 -14.95 -8.59 5.85
C THR A 439 -16.39 -9.11 6.00
N TYR A 440 -17.01 -8.86 7.16
CA TYR A 440 -18.39 -9.22 7.48
C TYR A 440 -19.38 -8.06 7.28
N LEU A 441 -18.99 -6.83 7.62
CA LEU A 441 -19.87 -5.66 7.58
C LEU A 441 -20.02 -5.09 6.15
N PRO A 442 -21.25 -4.77 5.70
CA PRO A 442 -21.50 -4.16 4.40
C PRO A 442 -20.81 -2.79 4.26
N GLY A 443 -20.29 -2.51 3.06
CA GLY A 443 -19.76 -1.18 2.70
C GLY A 443 -18.43 -0.80 3.36
N SER A 444 -17.76 -1.73 4.05
CA SER A 444 -16.57 -1.44 4.86
C SER A 444 -15.23 -1.69 4.15
N GLY A 445 -15.21 -2.22 2.93
CA GLY A 445 -13.96 -2.48 2.19
C GLY A 445 -14.14 -3.15 0.82
N VAL A 446 -13.00 -3.53 0.21
CA VAL A 446 -12.91 -4.24 -1.08
C VAL A 446 -13.20 -5.75 -0.93
N ASP A 447 -12.92 -6.32 0.24
CA ASP A 447 -13.10 -7.75 0.51
C ASP A 447 -14.40 -7.98 1.32
N ASP A 448 -15.33 -8.77 0.77
CA ASP A 448 -16.69 -9.01 1.29
C ASP A 448 -16.97 -10.49 1.62
N ASP A 449 -15.93 -11.30 1.81
CA ASP A 449 -16.05 -12.77 1.81
C ASP A 449 -17.01 -13.31 2.88
N LEU A 450 -17.11 -12.67 4.05
CA LEU A 450 -18.00 -13.07 5.14
C LEU A 450 -19.36 -12.37 5.11
N HIS A 451 -19.57 -11.41 4.22
CA HIS A 451 -20.83 -10.66 4.10
C HIS A 451 -22.03 -11.56 3.81
N VAL A 452 -21.81 -12.73 3.19
CA VAL A 452 -22.88 -13.72 2.94
C VAL A 452 -23.57 -14.21 4.23
N PHE A 453 -22.91 -14.05 5.38
CA PHE A 453 -23.46 -14.38 6.70
C PHE A 453 -23.97 -13.16 7.47
N TYR A 454 -24.03 -11.98 6.86
CA TYR A 454 -24.43 -10.75 7.55
C TYR A 454 -25.85 -10.88 8.15
N GLN A 455 -26.00 -10.41 9.39
CA GLN A 455 -27.21 -10.54 10.25
C GLN A 455 -27.46 -11.95 10.79
N ASP A 456 -26.49 -12.85 10.65
CA ASP A 456 -26.53 -14.13 11.34
C ASP A 456 -26.14 -13.93 12.81
N LYS A 457 -27.05 -14.31 13.70
CA LYS A 457 -26.89 -14.13 15.15
C LYS A 457 -25.60 -14.72 15.71
N ASP A 458 -25.18 -15.90 15.24
CA ASP A 458 -23.98 -16.55 15.77
C ASP A 458 -22.70 -15.80 15.34
N PHE A 459 -22.72 -15.20 14.14
CA PHE A 459 -21.62 -14.38 13.64
C PHE A 459 -21.57 -13.03 14.36
N ASP A 460 -22.71 -12.38 14.56
CA ASP A 460 -22.82 -11.13 15.31
C ASP A 460 -22.26 -11.28 16.73
N ASP A 461 -22.67 -12.35 17.43
CA ASP A 461 -22.24 -12.64 18.80
C ASP A 461 -20.71 -12.88 18.88
N LEU A 462 -20.11 -13.61 17.92
CA LEU A 462 -18.66 -13.86 17.89
C LEU A 462 -17.83 -12.64 17.49
N LEU A 463 -18.34 -11.83 16.56
CA LEU A 463 -17.64 -10.64 16.06
C LEU A 463 -17.85 -9.42 16.97
N GLY A 464 -18.80 -9.49 17.90
CA GLY A 464 -19.16 -8.39 18.80
C GLY A 464 -19.79 -7.22 18.05
N VAL A 465 -20.60 -7.53 17.03
CA VAL A 465 -21.35 -6.57 16.22
C VAL A 465 -22.70 -6.30 16.91
N SER A 466 -23.02 -5.04 17.15
CA SER A 466 -24.32 -4.67 17.73
C SER A 466 -25.37 -4.49 16.64
N ALA A 467 -26.65 -4.70 16.96
CA ALA A 467 -27.77 -4.55 16.02
C ALA A 467 -27.91 -3.14 15.38
N GLN A 468 -27.08 -2.16 15.77
CA GLN A 468 -27.06 -0.79 15.26
C GLN A 468 -25.94 -0.51 14.23
N GLU A 469 -25.03 -1.45 13.96
CA GLU A 469 -23.99 -1.33 12.92
C GLU A 469 -24.56 -1.66 11.51
N ALA A 470 -25.72 -1.09 11.19
CA ALA A 470 -26.37 -1.19 9.88
C ALA A 470 -25.73 -0.20 8.88
N PRO A 471 -25.58 -0.57 7.59
CA PRO A 471 -25.09 0.36 6.58
C PRO A 471 -26.10 1.50 6.39
N ALA A 472 -25.57 2.73 6.25
CA ALA A 472 -26.28 3.77 5.52
C ALA A 472 -26.37 3.30 4.05
N ASP A 473 -27.59 3.15 3.56
CA ASP A 473 -27.98 2.74 2.21
C ASP A 473 -27.90 1.24 1.84
N GLY A 474 -29.07 0.59 1.95
CA GLY A 474 -29.74 0.01 0.77
C GLY A 474 -29.17 -1.23 0.07
N ALA A 475 -28.10 -1.85 0.54
CA ALA A 475 -27.64 -3.13 0.00
C ALA A 475 -28.51 -4.28 0.57
N GLN A 476 -29.49 -4.74 -0.21
CA GLN A 476 -30.25 -5.95 0.09
C GLN A 476 -29.33 -7.18 0.01
N ASN A 477 -29.54 -8.12 0.94
CA ASN A 477 -28.93 -9.46 0.94
C ASN A 477 -29.26 -10.19 -0.39
N PRO A 478 -28.31 -10.86 -1.05
CA PRO A 478 -28.58 -11.70 -2.22
C PRO A 478 -29.37 -12.98 -1.88
#